data_AF-A0A7H8W9Z2-F1
#
_entry.id   AF-A0A7H8W9Z2-F1
#
_cell.length_a   1.000
_cell.length_b   1.000
_cell.length_c   1.000
_cell.angle_alpha   90.00
_cell.angle_beta   90.00
_cell.angle_gamma   90.00
#
_symmetry.space_group_name_H-M   'P 1'
#
loop_
_entity.id
_entity.type
_entity.pdbx_description
1 polymer ?
#
loop_
_entity_poly.entity_id
_entity_poly.type
_entity_poly.pdbx_seq_one_letter_code
_entity_poly.pdbx_strand_id
1 'polypeptide(L)'
;METNANKGHIERETLQLVLEEFTQEQKTNNQHIGELIIAVNNVGFKIDAFKKEHEIEKNVSQPLDIKPIEAILQKSFLDIKFMIGRQPKSITRKFQILLFPEQDAKLFYKIVFGRWFLWLAIMIALINLYNWGIHYSDNNKEIEMQQIQNDRIIKAWKDMYTNNNAETKELMKKAYVNSLESK
;
A
#
# COMPACT_ATOMS: atom_id res chain seq x y z
N MET A 1 11.74 18.82 -52.70
CA MET A 1 11.23 17.46 -52.86
C MET A 1 12.37 16.50 -52.55
N GLU A 2 12.81 16.41 -51.28
CA GLU A 2 14.00 15.61 -50.87
C GLU A 2 13.83 14.87 -49.53
N THR A 3 12.70 15.01 -48.83
CA THR A 3 12.51 14.41 -47.49
C THR A 3 11.96 12.98 -47.50
N ASN A 4 11.32 12.54 -48.59
CA ASN A 4 10.71 11.19 -48.66
C ASN A 4 11.68 10.08 -49.10
N ALA A 5 12.73 10.41 -49.86
CA ALA A 5 13.71 9.42 -50.31
C ALA A 5 14.60 8.92 -49.15
N ASN A 6 14.94 9.82 -48.23
CA ASN A 6 15.82 9.52 -47.10
C ASN A 6 15.16 8.59 -46.07
N LYS A 7 13.84 8.73 -45.85
CA LYS A 7 13.09 7.90 -44.90
C LYS A 7 13.01 6.43 -45.31
N GLY A 8 12.78 6.14 -46.59
CA GLY A 8 12.74 4.77 -47.11
C GLY A 8 14.11 4.07 -47.14
N HIS A 9 15.19 4.85 -47.21
CA HIS A 9 16.55 4.30 -47.12
C HIS A 9 16.89 3.86 -45.68
N ILE A 10 16.55 4.70 -44.69
CA ILE A 10 16.77 4.41 -43.27
C ILE A 10 15.96 3.17 -42.83
N GLU A 11 14.72 3.03 -43.30
CA GLU A 11 13.88 1.86 -42.98
C GLU A 11 14.45 0.56 -43.56
N ARG A 12 15.06 0.60 -44.76
CA ARG A 12 15.72 -0.56 -45.38
C ARG A 12 17.01 -0.95 -44.67
N GLU A 13 17.82 0.01 -44.28
CA GLU A 13 19.05 -0.25 -43.49
C GLU A 13 18.70 -0.83 -42.11
N THR A 14 17.67 -0.30 -41.46
CA THR A 14 17.19 -0.83 -40.17
C THR A 14 16.68 -2.26 -40.31
N LEU A 15 15.90 -2.56 -41.36
CA LEU A 15 15.43 -3.93 -41.63
C LEU A 15 16.58 -4.88 -41.96
N GLN A 16 17.57 -4.43 -42.72
CA GLN A 16 18.75 -5.21 -43.05
C GLN A 16 19.57 -5.54 -41.80
N LEU A 17 19.76 -4.57 -40.91
CA LEU A 17 20.44 -4.76 -39.63
C LEU A 17 19.73 -5.79 -38.77
N VAL A 18 18.40 -5.68 -38.63
CA VAL A 18 17.60 -6.64 -37.85
C VAL A 18 17.67 -8.06 -38.43
N LEU A 19 17.65 -8.20 -39.76
CA LEU A 19 17.78 -9.50 -40.43
C LEU A 19 19.18 -10.11 -40.23
N GLU A 20 20.21 -9.27 -40.24
CA GLU A 20 21.59 -9.69 -39.98
C GLU A 20 21.77 -10.14 -38.53
N GLU A 21 21.27 -9.35 -37.56
CA GLU A 21 21.26 -9.71 -36.14
C GLU A 21 20.48 -11.02 -35.91
N PHE A 22 19.30 -11.17 -36.51
CA PHE A 22 18.51 -12.41 -36.38
C PHE A 22 19.23 -13.63 -36.96
N THR A 23 19.91 -13.47 -38.10
CA THR A 23 20.68 -14.55 -38.73
C THR A 23 21.88 -14.94 -37.86
N GLN A 24 22.54 -13.95 -37.27
CA GLN A 24 23.66 -14.17 -36.35
C GLN A 24 23.20 -14.87 -35.07
N GLU A 25 22.10 -14.43 -34.46
CA GLU A 25 21.50 -15.09 -33.28
C GLU A 25 21.10 -16.53 -33.58
N GLN A 26 20.49 -16.79 -34.74
CA GLN A 26 20.11 -18.15 -35.13
C GLN A 26 21.34 -19.07 -35.28
N LYS A 27 22.44 -18.55 -35.84
CA LYS A 27 23.70 -19.29 -35.96
C LYS A 27 24.30 -19.62 -34.58
N THR A 28 24.34 -18.65 -33.68
CA THR A 28 24.83 -18.84 -32.31
C THR A 28 23.96 -19.84 -31.53
N ASN A 29 22.63 -19.76 -31.69
CA ASN A 29 21.71 -20.69 -31.04
C ASN A 29 21.93 -22.14 -31.52
N ASN A 30 22.15 -22.34 -32.82
CA ASN A 30 22.45 -23.67 -33.37
C ASN A 30 23.77 -24.24 -32.82
N GLN A 31 24.78 -23.40 -32.57
CA GLN A 31 26.03 -23.82 -31.94
C GLN A 31 25.80 -24.26 -30.48
N HIS A 32 25.04 -23.48 -29.71
CA HIS A 32 24.70 -23.83 -28.33
C HIS A 32 23.89 -25.12 -28.22
N ILE A 33 22.96 -25.38 -29.16
CA ILE A 33 22.24 -26.65 -29.22
C ILE A 33 23.22 -27.80 -29.46
N GLY A 34 24.21 -27.63 -30.34
CA GLY A 34 25.27 -28.62 -30.58
C GLY A 34 26.10 -28.92 -29.32
N GLU A 35 26.52 -27.87 -28.60
CA GLU A 35 27.25 -28.01 -27.32
C GLU A 35 26.43 -28.72 -26.25
N LEU A 36 25.14 -28.40 -26.16
CA LEU A 36 24.23 -29.04 -25.21
C LEU A 36 24.06 -30.53 -25.48
N ILE A 37 23.93 -30.93 -26.76
CA ILE A 37 23.87 -32.35 -27.15
C ILE A 37 25.15 -33.08 -26.73
N ILE A 38 26.32 -32.48 -26.91
CA ILE A 38 27.61 -33.07 -26.50
C ILE A 38 27.65 -33.23 -24.97
N ALA A 39 27.23 -32.20 -24.22
CA ALA A 39 27.20 -32.25 -22.75
C ALA A 39 26.26 -33.34 -22.23
N VAL A 40 25.05 -33.44 -22.79
CA VAL A 40 24.07 -34.47 -22.41
C VAL A 40 24.60 -35.86 -22.70
N ASN A 41 25.22 -36.07 -23.86
CA ASN A 41 25.83 -37.36 -24.19
C ASN A 41 26.97 -37.73 -23.23
N ASN A 42 27.82 -36.77 -22.85
CA ASN A 42 28.89 -36.99 -21.87
C ASN A 42 28.34 -37.38 -20.49
N VAL A 43 27.27 -36.71 -20.03
CA VAL A 43 26.58 -37.10 -18.80
C VAL A 43 25.98 -38.50 -18.90
N GLY A 44 25.36 -38.84 -20.04
CA GLY A 44 24.87 -40.19 -20.31
C GLY A 44 25.97 -41.25 -20.18
N PHE A 45 27.13 -41.03 -20.80
CA PHE A 45 28.27 -41.93 -20.69
C PHE A 45 28.79 -42.09 -19.26
N LYS A 46 28.83 -41.00 -18.47
CA LYS A 46 29.24 -41.07 -17.06
C LYS A 46 28.25 -41.88 -16.22
N ILE A 47 26.95 -41.72 -16.45
CA ILE A 47 25.90 -42.49 -15.75
C ILE A 47 26.02 -43.98 -16.10
N ASP A 48 26.23 -44.32 -17.37
CA ASP A 48 26.44 -45.71 -17.79
C ASP A 48 27.71 -46.32 -17.19
N ALA A 49 28.79 -45.53 -17.07
CA ALA A 49 30.01 -45.95 -16.38
C ALA A 49 29.77 -46.22 -14.89
N PHE A 50 29.09 -45.31 -14.18
CA PHE A 50 28.70 -45.50 -12.78
C PHE A 50 27.83 -46.74 -12.56
N LYS A 51 26.89 -47.00 -13.47
CA LYS A 51 26.02 -48.18 -13.38
C LYS A 51 26.82 -49.48 -13.50
N LYS A 52 27.79 -49.52 -14.41
CA LYS A 52 28.69 -50.68 -14.57
C LYS A 52 29.60 -50.89 -13.35
N GLU A 53 30.15 -49.82 -12.80
CA GLU A 53 30.99 -49.88 -11.59
C GLU A 53 30.21 -50.42 -10.38
N HIS A 54 28.95 -50.02 -10.23
CA HIS A 54 28.09 -50.49 -9.15
C HIS A 54 27.60 -51.95 -9.32
N GLU A 55 27.47 -52.44 -10.55
CA GLU A 55 27.22 -53.87 -10.82
C GLU A 55 28.43 -54.75 -10.47
N ILE A 56 29.66 -54.21 -10.59
CA ILE A 56 30.89 -54.91 -10.20
C ILE A 56 31.03 -54.97 -8.67
N GLU A 57 30.72 -53.88 -7.95
CA GLU A 57 30.80 -53.82 -6.48
C GLU A 57 29.78 -54.75 -5.77
N LYS A 58 28.60 -54.98 -6.34
CA LYS A 58 27.60 -55.89 -5.75
C LYS A 58 28.06 -57.35 -5.61
N ASN A 59 29.13 -57.76 -6.31
CA ASN A 59 29.67 -59.12 -6.20
C ASN A 59 30.63 -59.33 -5.03
N VAL A 60 30.98 -58.29 -4.26
CA VAL A 60 31.84 -58.41 -3.07
C VAL A 60 31.06 -57.96 -1.83
N SER A 61 30.03 -58.72 -1.46
CA SER A 61 29.38 -58.59 -0.16
C SER A 61 30.29 -59.17 0.93
N GLN A 62 31.27 -58.41 1.39
CA GLN A 62 31.87 -58.65 2.71
C GLN A 62 30.93 -58.09 3.78
N PRO A 63 30.46 -58.90 4.74
CA PRO A 63 29.66 -58.40 5.85
C PRO A 63 30.58 -57.59 6.78
N LEU A 64 30.62 -56.27 6.60
CA LEU A 64 31.24 -55.38 7.59
C LEU A 64 30.41 -55.43 8.86
N ASP A 65 31.05 -55.77 9.99
CA ASP A 65 30.43 -55.71 11.31
C ASP A 65 30.12 -54.24 11.64
N ILE A 66 28.83 -53.90 11.55
CA ILE A 66 28.29 -52.54 11.68
C ILE A 66 28.07 -52.13 13.15
N LYS A 67 28.20 -53.08 14.09
CA LYS A 67 28.02 -52.84 15.54
C LYS A 67 28.87 -51.71 16.13
N PRO A 68 30.17 -51.58 15.83
CA PRO A 68 30.98 -50.47 16.35
C PRO A 68 30.52 -49.12 15.82
N ILE A 69 30.03 -49.05 14.57
CA ILE A 69 29.57 -47.82 13.94
C ILE A 69 28.24 -47.37 14.57
N GLU A 70 27.33 -48.31 14.83
CA GLU A 70 26.07 -48.03 15.50
C GLU A 70 26.27 -47.46 16.91
N ALA A 71 27.21 -48.03 17.68
CA ALA A 71 27.55 -47.54 19.01
C ALA A 71 28.12 -46.10 19.00
N ILE A 72 28.97 -45.79 18.01
CA ILE A 72 29.55 -44.45 17.84
C ILE A 72 28.45 -43.43 17.46
N LEU A 73 27.52 -43.81 16.59
CA LEU A 73 26.39 -42.95 16.21
C LEU A 73 25.45 -42.69 17.39
N GLN A 74 25.08 -43.72 18.14
CA GLN A 74 24.23 -43.58 19.33
C GLN A 74 24.85 -42.64 20.38
N LYS A 75 26.15 -42.79 20.64
CA LYS A 75 26.89 -41.89 21.53
C LYS A 75 26.91 -40.46 21.01
N SER A 76 27.18 -40.28 19.71
CA SER A 76 27.23 -38.96 19.07
C SER A 76 25.86 -38.25 19.12
N PHE A 77 24.75 -38.98 18.92
CA PHE A 77 23.41 -38.41 19.04
C PHE A 77 23.06 -37.99 20.47
N LEU A 78 23.48 -38.77 21.47
CA LEU A 78 23.30 -38.40 22.88
C LEU A 78 24.10 -37.13 23.23
N ASP A 79 25.34 -37.04 22.77
CA ASP A 79 26.19 -35.85 22.99
C ASP A 79 25.63 -34.61 22.28
N ILE A 80 25.11 -34.75 21.05
CA ILE A 80 24.44 -33.67 20.32
C ILE A 80 23.17 -33.23 21.05
N LYS A 81 22.33 -34.16 21.51
CA LYS A 81 21.11 -33.85 22.27
C LYS A 81 21.45 -33.10 23.56
N PHE A 82 22.52 -33.48 24.23
CA PHE A 82 22.99 -32.83 25.44
C PHE A 82 23.58 -31.44 25.18
N MET A 83 24.32 -31.27 24.08
CA MET A 83 24.81 -29.96 23.62
C MET A 83 23.68 -29.01 23.21
N ILE A 84 22.66 -29.50 22.52
CA ILE A 84 21.46 -28.71 22.16
C ILE A 84 20.70 -28.29 23.42
N GLY A 85 20.59 -29.17 24.42
CA GLY A 85 19.95 -28.86 25.70
C GLY A 85 20.71 -27.82 26.54
N ARG A 86 22.02 -27.67 26.31
CA ARG A 86 22.90 -26.71 26.99
C ARG A 86 23.20 -25.45 26.18
N GLN A 87 22.86 -25.41 24.91
CA GLN A 87 22.96 -24.18 24.14
C GLN A 87 22.01 -23.13 24.75
N PRO A 88 22.48 -21.90 25.03
CA PRO A 88 21.58 -20.82 25.39
C PRO A 88 20.62 -20.63 24.23
N LYS A 89 19.33 -20.97 24.44
CA LYS A 89 18.30 -20.74 23.43
C LYS A 89 18.42 -19.28 23.00
N SER A 90 18.80 -19.06 21.74
CA SER A 90 18.85 -17.72 21.19
C SER A 90 17.45 -17.13 21.33
N ILE A 91 17.30 -16.16 22.22
CA ILE A 91 16.08 -15.38 22.35
C ILE A 91 16.05 -14.52 21.10
N THR A 92 15.53 -15.07 20.00
CA THR A 92 15.22 -14.28 18.81
C THR A 92 14.09 -13.35 19.19
N ARG A 93 14.44 -12.11 19.55
CA ARG A 93 13.46 -11.03 19.75
C ARG A 93 12.76 -10.80 18.41
N LYS A 94 11.58 -11.39 18.24
CA LYS A 94 10.66 -11.03 17.17
C LYS A 94 10.10 -9.64 17.50
N PHE A 95 10.72 -8.60 16.95
CA PHE A 95 10.07 -7.29 16.84
C PHE A 95 9.04 -7.36 15.73
N GLN A 96 7.86 -7.87 16.06
CA GLN A 96 6.70 -7.72 15.20
C GLN A 96 5.89 -6.53 15.73
N ILE A 97 5.71 -5.51 14.90
CA ILE A 97 4.67 -4.50 15.12
C ILE A 97 3.35 -5.17 14.73
N LEU A 98 2.84 -6.05 15.60
CA LEU A 98 1.42 -6.33 15.55
C LEU A 98 0.71 -5.13 16.19
N LEU A 99 -0.36 -4.65 15.56
CA LEU A 99 -1.30 -3.74 16.23
C LEU A 99 -1.93 -4.35 17.50
N PHE A 100 -1.68 -5.63 17.80
CA PHE A 100 -2.29 -6.41 18.87
C PHE A 100 -1.31 -7.41 19.52
N PRO A 101 -1.38 -7.65 20.84
CA PRO A 101 -0.58 -8.69 21.50
C PRO A 101 -1.04 -10.10 21.10
N GLU A 102 -0.11 -11.05 20.90
CA GLU A 102 -0.42 -12.46 20.57
C GLU A 102 -1.14 -13.20 21.72
N GLN A 103 -0.93 -12.77 22.97
CA GLN A 103 -1.63 -13.26 24.15
C GLN A 103 -2.66 -12.21 24.63
N ASP A 104 -3.85 -12.68 25.02
CA ASP A 104 -4.96 -11.87 25.58
C ASP A 104 -5.57 -10.76 24.69
N ALA A 105 -5.50 -10.91 23.36
CA ALA A 105 -6.16 -10.01 22.40
C ALA A 105 -7.66 -9.76 22.70
N LYS A 106 -8.37 -10.78 23.22
CA LYS A 106 -9.80 -10.70 23.56
C LYS A 106 -10.07 -9.80 24.78
N LEU A 107 -9.21 -9.85 25.81
CA LEU A 107 -9.31 -8.99 26.98
C LEU A 107 -8.95 -7.55 26.62
N PHE A 108 -7.89 -7.37 25.83
CA PHE A 108 -7.48 -6.06 25.34
C PHE A 108 -8.59 -5.38 24.51
N TYR A 109 -9.19 -6.10 23.57
CA TYR A 109 -10.31 -5.58 22.77
C TYR A 109 -11.50 -5.18 23.64
N LYS A 110 -11.87 -6.02 24.61
CA LYS A 110 -12.99 -5.74 25.53
C LYS A 110 -12.79 -4.47 26.36
N ILE A 111 -11.56 -4.18 26.77
CA ILE A 111 -11.24 -3.02 27.61
C ILE A 111 -11.07 -1.75 26.76
N VAL A 112 -10.26 -1.83 25.70
CA VAL A 112 -9.92 -0.67 24.86
C VAL A 112 -11.10 -0.24 24.00
N PHE A 113 -11.72 -1.16 23.27
CA PHE A 113 -12.90 -0.85 22.44
C PHE A 113 -14.21 -0.80 23.22
N GLY A 114 -14.24 -1.35 24.44
CA GLY A 114 -15.43 -1.28 25.29
C GLY A 114 -15.54 0.06 26.01
N ARG A 115 -14.67 0.29 26.99
CA ARG A 115 -14.81 1.42 27.91
C ARG A 115 -14.03 2.64 27.42
N TRP A 116 -12.75 2.48 27.09
CA TRP A 116 -11.89 3.62 26.73
C TRP A 116 -12.31 4.31 25.44
N PHE A 117 -12.58 3.54 24.38
CA PHE A 117 -13.03 4.09 23.11
C PHE A 117 -14.40 4.77 23.23
N LEU A 118 -15.31 4.22 24.03
CA LEU A 118 -16.61 4.83 24.29
C LEU A 118 -16.48 6.17 25.02
N TRP A 119 -15.61 6.26 26.03
CA TRP A 119 -15.31 7.53 26.70
C TRP A 119 -14.69 8.55 25.74
N LEU A 120 -13.81 8.12 24.83
CA LEU A 120 -13.24 8.99 23.81
C LEU A 120 -14.30 9.51 22.84
N ALA A 121 -15.19 8.64 22.36
CA ALA A 121 -16.29 9.00 21.47
C ALA A 121 -17.24 10.00 22.14
N ILE A 122 -17.58 9.79 23.42
CA ILE A 122 -18.40 10.74 24.20
C ILE A 122 -17.70 12.08 24.32
N MET A 123 -16.40 12.12 24.62
CA MET A 123 -15.65 13.37 24.70
C MET A 123 -15.65 14.14 23.38
N ILE A 124 -15.43 13.45 22.26
CA ILE A 124 -15.47 14.07 20.93
C ILE A 124 -16.88 14.59 20.63
N ALA A 125 -17.92 13.81 20.95
CA ALA A 125 -19.30 14.23 20.77
C ALA A 125 -19.63 15.48 21.60
N LEU A 126 -19.17 15.56 22.85
CA LEU A 126 -19.36 16.72 23.72
C LEU A 126 -18.64 17.96 23.19
N ILE A 127 -17.40 17.83 22.70
CA ILE A 127 -16.65 18.95 22.11
C ILE A 127 -17.38 19.47 20.87
N ASN A 128 -17.81 18.58 19.98
CA ASN A 128 -18.56 18.96 18.78
C ASN A 128 -19.91 19.59 19.13
N LEU A 129 -20.62 19.06 20.13
CA LEU A 129 -21.89 19.61 20.58
C LEU A 129 -21.70 20.99 21.23
N TYR A 130 -20.63 21.18 21.99
CA TYR A 130 -20.27 22.47 22.58
C TYR A 130 -19.97 23.50 21.49
N ASN A 131 -19.09 23.18 20.54
CA ASN A 131 -18.77 24.06 19.43
C ASN A 131 -20.01 24.39 18.59
N TRP A 132 -20.83 23.38 18.29
CA TRP A 132 -22.09 23.57 17.58
C TRP A 132 -23.05 24.48 18.35
N GLY A 133 -23.18 24.29 19.67
CA GLY A 133 -24.03 25.11 20.53
C GLY A 133 -23.59 26.57 20.57
N ILE A 134 -22.29 26.84 20.68
CA ILE A 134 -21.73 28.20 20.64
C ILE A 134 -21.98 28.83 19.26
N HIS A 135 -21.63 28.15 18.17
CA HIS A 135 -21.87 28.67 16.83
C HIS A 135 -23.35 28.91 16.53
N TYR A 136 -24.24 28.03 16.99
CA TYR A 136 -25.67 28.18 16.84
C TYR A 136 -26.20 29.39 17.61
N SER A 137 -25.75 29.56 18.86
CA SER A 137 -26.08 30.73 19.69
C SER A 137 -25.59 32.04 19.08
N ASP A 138 -24.36 32.07 18.60
CA ASP A 138 -23.74 33.28 18.02
C ASP A 138 -24.43 33.68 16.70
N ASN A 139 -24.72 32.71 15.83
CA ASN A 139 -25.49 32.96 14.60
C ASN A 139 -26.89 33.48 14.90
N ASN A 140 -27.60 32.90 15.88
CA ASN A 140 -28.92 33.39 16.26
C ASN A 140 -28.88 34.81 16.79
N LYS A 141 -27.88 35.14 17.61
CA LYS A 141 -27.68 36.49 18.14
C LYS A 141 -27.38 37.50 17.04
N GLU A 142 -26.56 37.12 16.05
CA GLU A 142 -26.26 37.99 14.91
C GLU A 142 -27.51 38.23 14.06
N ILE A 143 -28.28 37.19 13.77
CA ILE A 143 -29.55 37.29 13.03
C ILE A 143 -30.54 38.21 13.77
N GLU A 144 -30.69 38.02 15.09
CA GLU A 144 -31.57 38.87 15.90
C GLU A 144 -31.10 40.34 15.87
N MET A 145 -29.79 40.57 15.97
CA MET A 145 -29.25 41.92 15.91
C MET A 145 -29.45 42.58 14.54
N GLN A 146 -29.29 41.83 13.44
CA GLN A 146 -29.59 42.29 12.09
C GLN A 146 -31.08 42.60 11.92
N GLN A 147 -31.97 41.76 12.45
CA GLN A 147 -33.41 42.01 12.43
C GLN A 147 -33.77 43.28 13.20
N ILE A 148 -33.26 43.47 14.41
CA ILE A 148 -33.49 44.69 15.20
C ILE A 148 -33.00 45.94 14.45
N GLN A 149 -31.83 45.88 13.81
CA GLN A 149 -31.32 46.99 13.01
C GLN A 149 -32.21 47.28 11.81
N ASN A 150 -32.62 46.25 11.07
CA ASN A 150 -33.51 46.38 9.92
C ASN A 150 -34.87 46.97 10.34
N ASP A 151 -35.46 46.47 11.43
CA ASP A 151 -36.72 46.98 11.98
C ASP A 151 -36.63 48.45 12.37
N ARG A 152 -35.50 48.87 12.96
CA ARG A 152 -35.23 50.28 13.27
C ARG A 152 -35.17 51.14 12.01
N ILE A 153 -34.50 50.67 10.95
CA ILE A 153 -34.41 51.38 9.67
C ILE A 153 -35.79 51.49 9.03
N ILE A 154 -36.56 50.40 8.98
CA ILE A 154 -37.93 50.38 8.45
C ILE A 154 -38.82 51.35 9.22
N LYS A 155 -38.71 51.35 10.55
CA LYS A 155 -39.48 52.28 11.40
C LYS A 155 -39.09 53.73 11.15
N ALA A 156 -37.80 54.05 11.13
CA ALA A 156 -37.31 55.39 10.84
C ALA A 156 -37.74 55.87 9.44
N TRP A 157 -37.67 54.97 8.44
CA TRP A 157 -38.14 55.25 7.08
C TRP A 157 -39.64 55.55 7.06
N LYS A 158 -40.44 54.75 7.77
CA LYS A 158 -41.90 54.95 7.88
C LYS A 158 -42.25 56.25 8.59
N ASP A 159 -41.55 56.58 9.67
CA ASP A 159 -41.74 57.82 10.42
C ASP A 159 -41.38 59.03 9.55
N MET A 160 -40.24 58.96 8.84
CA MET A 160 -39.80 59.99 7.89
C MET A 160 -40.79 60.17 6.73
N TYR A 161 -41.30 59.08 6.17
CA TYR A 161 -42.29 59.12 5.10
C TYR A 161 -43.63 59.68 5.56
N THR A 162 -44.04 59.41 6.80
CA THR A 162 -45.32 59.87 7.34
C THR A 162 -45.28 61.37 7.63
N ASN A 163 -44.20 61.85 8.26
CA ASN A 163 -44.10 63.20 8.82
C ASN A 163 -43.56 64.27 7.87
N ASN A 164 -43.04 63.92 6.69
CA ASN A 164 -42.51 64.90 5.72
C ASN A 164 -43.52 65.38 4.67
N ASN A 165 -43.10 66.39 3.90
CA ASN A 165 -43.87 66.96 2.79
C ASN A 165 -43.97 66.02 1.57
N ALA A 166 -44.89 66.33 0.65
CA ALA A 166 -45.16 65.49 -0.52
C ALA A 166 -43.94 65.32 -1.45
N GLU A 167 -43.11 66.36 -1.60
CA GLU A 167 -41.90 66.32 -2.41
C GLU A 167 -40.87 65.31 -1.89
N THR A 168 -40.61 65.31 -0.58
CA THR A 168 -39.69 64.34 0.04
C THR A 168 -40.22 62.91 -0.08
N LYS A 169 -41.54 62.71 0.02
CA LYS A 169 -42.17 61.38 -0.18
C LYS A 169 -41.96 60.85 -1.60
N GLU A 170 -42.07 61.71 -2.61
CA GLU A 170 -41.81 61.34 -4.00
C GLU A 170 -40.34 61.01 -4.25
N LEU A 171 -39.40 61.76 -3.66
CA LEU A 171 -37.98 61.43 -3.71
C LEU A 171 -37.67 60.08 -3.05
N MET A 172 -38.28 59.81 -1.89
CA MET A 172 -38.14 58.53 -1.19
C MET A 172 -38.70 57.35 -2.00
N LYS A 173 -39.84 57.52 -2.68
CA LYS A 173 -40.39 56.49 -3.58
C LYS A 173 -39.47 56.22 -4.75
N LYS A 174 -38.92 57.25 -5.40
CA LYS A 174 -37.96 57.11 -6.49
C LYS A 174 -36.70 56.37 -6.02
N ALA A 175 -36.17 56.71 -4.86
CA ALA A 175 -35.03 56.02 -4.26
C ALA A 175 -35.32 54.53 -4.02
N TYR A 176 -36.51 54.20 -3.52
CA TYR A 176 -36.93 52.81 -3.33
C TYR A 176 -37.04 52.02 -4.65
N VAL A 177 -37.69 52.59 -5.68
CA VAL A 177 -37.80 51.97 -7.01
C VAL A 177 -36.43 51.72 -7.62
N ASN A 178 -35.54 52.72 -7.60
CA ASN A 178 -34.18 52.58 -8.11
C ASN A 178 -33.38 51.49 -7.37
N SER A 179 -33.61 51.32 -6.06
CA SER A 179 -32.94 50.26 -5.28
C SER A 179 -33.41 48.85 -5.66
N LEU A 180 -34.63 48.70 -6.20
CA LEU A 180 -35.15 47.43 -6.69
C LEU A 180 -34.64 47.08 -8.10
N GLU A 181 -34.43 48.09 -8.94
CA GLU A 181 -33.89 47.92 -10.30
C GLU A 181 -32.36 47.72 -10.31
N SER A 182 -31.67 48.14 -9.26
CA SER A 182 -30.21 48.02 -9.08
C SER A 182 -29.74 46.63 -8.63
N LYS A 183 -30.65 45.66 -8.42
CA LYS A 183 -30.33 44.28 -8.01
C LYS A 183 -30.33 43.33 -9.20
#